data_AF-A0A177HPE3-F1
#
_entry.id   AF-A0A177HPE3-F1
#
_cell.length_a   1.000
_cell.length_b   1.000
_cell.length_c   1.000
_cell.angle_alpha   90.00
_cell.angle_beta   90.00
_cell.angle_gamma   90.00
#
_symmetry.space_group_name_H-M   'P 1'
#
loop_
_entity.id
_entity.type
_entity.pdbx_description
1 polymer ?
#
loop_
_entity_poly.entity_id
_entity_poly.type
_entity_poly.pdbx_seq_one_letter_code
_entity_poly.pdbx_strand_id
1 'polypeptide(L)'
;MNSSMRRGHAARTLAAGVVATLALVSCGSSQDAGEGQSDRQKTVAERGRSVMPFDLEETTHRFTPTPTGGVQDVVADRPGDTKQIDLIRAHLRKEAAAFNRGDFADPARIHGADMPGLAELQDGYDRIEVRYEDRSDGATLTYTTEDSALVDALHDWFEAQLGDHGAHAESGH
;
A
#
# COMPACT_ATOMS: atom_id res chain seq x y z
N MET A 1 33.96 64.50 -15.18
CA MET A 1 34.61 64.55 -16.51
C MET A 1 35.70 63.51 -16.52
N ASN A 2 35.53 62.54 -17.41
CA ASN A 2 36.34 61.33 -17.53
C ASN A 2 37.57 61.66 -18.39
N SER A 3 38.77 61.41 -17.88
CA SER A 3 39.98 61.43 -18.69
C SER A 3 40.85 60.26 -18.29
N SER A 4 40.96 59.26 -19.16
CA SER A 4 42.24 58.61 -19.33
C SER A 4 42.37 57.98 -20.72
N MET A 5 43.44 58.39 -21.37
CA MET A 5 43.88 58.01 -22.70
C MET A 5 44.39 56.58 -22.74
N ARG A 6 44.18 55.94 -23.89
CA ARG A 6 44.74 54.66 -24.30
C ARG A 6 46.24 54.76 -24.59
N ARG A 7 47.03 53.84 -24.04
CA ARG A 7 48.34 53.34 -24.52
C ARG A 7 48.52 51.96 -23.88
N GLY A 8 49.14 50.92 -24.43
CA GLY A 8 49.98 50.67 -25.59
C GLY A 8 50.49 49.22 -25.40
N HIS A 9 50.91 48.57 -26.48
CA HIS A 9 51.13 47.12 -26.57
C HIS A 9 52.35 46.55 -25.81
N ALA A 10 52.20 45.25 -25.49
CA ALA A 10 53.20 44.17 -25.48
C ALA A 10 54.30 44.17 -24.40
N ALA A 11 54.35 43.10 -23.60
CA ALA A 11 55.29 41.98 -23.78
C ALA A 11 55.35 41.08 -22.53
N ARG A 12 55.17 39.77 -22.78
CA ARG A 12 55.91 38.63 -22.22
C ARG A 12 56.31 38.62 -20.74
N THR A 13 55.78 37.65 -20.00
CA THR A 13 56.61 36.72 -19.20
C THR A 13 55.82 35.49 -18.75
N LEU A 14 56.51 34.35 -18.83
CA LEU A 14 56.13 33.02 -18.37
C LEU A 14 56.11 32.99 -16.84
N ALA A 15 55.09 32.36 -16.23
CA ALA A 15 55.24 31.76 -14.91
C ALA A 15 54.11 30.78 -14.58
N ALA A 16 54.54 29.57 -14.23
CA ALA A 16 53.99 28.70 -13.19
C ALA A 16 52.51 28.30 -13.28
N GLY A 17 52.31 27.02 -13.62
CA GLY A 17 51.05 26.32 -13.43
C GLY A 17 50.60 26.40 -11.97
N VAL A 18 49.38 26.89 -11.79
CA VAL A 18 48.62 26.77 -10.54
C VAL A 18 47.54 25.74 -10.78
N VAL A 19 47.58 24.73 -9.92
CA VAL A 19 46.63 23.64 -9.75
C VAL A 19 45.22 24.20 -9.59
N ALA A 20 44.31 23.83 -10.49
CA ALA A 20 42.87 23.98 -10.30
C ALA A 20 42.26 22.59 -10.11
N THR A 21 42.30 22.09 -8.88
CA THR A 21 41.43 20.99 -8.45
C THR A 21 39.98 21.48 -8.55
N LEU A 22 39.23 21.01 -9.54
CA LEU A 22 37.79 21.10 -9.56
C LEU A 22 37.24 20.28 -8.38
N ALA A 23 36.94 20.96 -7.27
CA ALA A 23 36.07 20.41 -6.25
C ALA A 23 34.64 20.43 -6.82
N LEU A 24 34.21 19.29 -7.39
CA LEU A 24 32.80 19.03 -7.65
C LEU A 24 32.11 18.93 -6.29
N VAL A 25 31.53 20.04 -5.84
CA VAL A 25 30.51 20.03 -4.78
C VAL A 25 29.31 19.31 -5.37
N SER A 26 29.29 17.99 -5.17
CA SER A 26 28.09 17.18 -5.37
C SER A 26 27.12 17.61 -4.26
N CYS A 27 26.19 18.50 -4.59
CA CYS A 27 24.97 18.66 -3.81
C CYS A 27 24.24 17.32 -3.87
N GLY A 28 24.59 16.41 -2.96
CA GLY A 28 23.75 15.26 -2.66
C GLY A 28 22.45 15.83 -2.12
N SER A 29 21.42 15.81 -2.95
CA SER A 29 20.04 16.02 -2.52
C SER A 29 19.83 15.15 -1.30
N SER A 30 19.61 15.78 -0.14
CA SER A 30 19.00 15.09 0.99
C SER A 30 17.64 14.62 0.48
N GLN A 31 17.57 13.35 0.09
CA GLN A 31 16.30 12.65 0.00
C GLN A 31 15.76 12.66 1.42
N ASP A 32 14.86 13.59 1.64
CA ASP A 32 13.95 13.63 2.77
C ASP A 32 13.22 12.28 2.78
N ALA A 33 13.75 11.32 3.53
CA ALA A 33 13.07 10.07 3.84
C ALA A 33 11.99 10.39 4.88
N GLY A 34 11.01 11.20 4.47
CA GLY A 34 9.69 11.15 5.08
C GLY A 34 9.08 9.81 4.70
N GLU A 35 8.60 9.07 5.69
CA GLU A 35 7.76 7.88 5.51
C GLU A 35 6.46 8.30 4.82
N GLY A 36 6.54 8.51 3.51
CA GLY A 36 5.42 8.89 2.66
C GLY A 36 4.85 7.67 1.97
N GLN A 37 3.52 7.61 1.87
CA GLN A 37 2.82 6.60 1.05
C GLN A 37 3.40 6.57 -0.36
N SER A 38 3.65 5.38 -0.87
CA SER A 38 4.01 5.18 -2.28
C SER A 38 2.87 5.62 -3.20
N ASP A 39 3.16 5.90 -4.47
CA ASP A 39 2.10 6.27 -5.44
C ASP A 39 1.07 5.15 -5.65
N ARG A 40 1.49 3.89 -5.45
CA ARG A 40 0.60 2.74 -5.43
C ARG A 40 -0.37 2.80 -4.24
N GLN A 41 0.14 3.05 -3.04
CA GLN A 41 -0.68 3.19 -1.83
C GLN A 41 -1.66 4.36 -1.92
N LYS A 42 -1.24 5.51 -2.48
CA LYS A 42 -2.16 6.64 -2.73
C LYS A 42 -3.29 6.25 -3.68
N THR A 43 -2.97 5.57 -4.78
CA THR A 43 -3.97 5.10 -5.75
C THR A 43 -4.95 4.12 -5.10
N VAL A 44 -4.46 3.20 -4.27
CA VAL A 44 -5.27 2.26 -3.51
C VAL A 44 -6.19 2.99 -2.52
N ALA A 45 -5.65 3.95 -1.75
CA ALA A 45 -6.45 4.75 -0.82
C ALA A 45 -7.55 5.55 -1.54
N GLU A 46 -7.23 6.16 -2.69
CA GLU A 46 -8.19 6.89 -3.52
C GLU A 46 -9.32 5.99 -4.03
N ARG A 47 -9.00 4.81 -4.57
CA ARG A 47 -9.99 3.84 -5.04
C ARG A 47 -10.79 3.26 -3.88
N GLY A 48 -10.12 2.95 -2.78
CA GLY A 48 -10.66 2.40 -1.54
C GLY A 48 -11.81 3.22 -1.00
N ARG A 49 -11.74 4.56 -1.04
CA ARG A 49 -12.83 5.47 -0.60
C ARG A 49 -14.18 5.25 -1.29
N SER A 50 -14.19 4.67 -2.50
CA SER A 50 -15.42 4.36 -3.23
C SER A 50 -15.96 2.95 -2.96
N VAL A 51 -15.17 2.10 -2.31
CA VAL A 51 -15.45 0.66 -2.13
C VAL A 51 -15.62 0.31 -0.66
N MET A 52 -14.67 0.75 0.18
CA MET A 52 -14.70 0.63 1.63
C MET A 52 -15.43 1.85 2.19
N PRO A 53 -16.62 1.66 2.79
CA PRO A 53 -17.46 2.78 3.22
C PRO A 53 -17.03 3.38 4.58
N PHE A 54 -15.99 2.83 5.21
CA PHE A 54 -15.39 3.29 6.46
C PHE A 54 -14.10 4.09 6.19
N ASP A 55 -13.73 4.95 7.14
CA ASP A 55 -12.49 5.73 7.05
C ASP A 55 -11.24 4.87 7.30
N LEU A 56 -10.34 4.77 6.31
CA LEU A 56 -9.07 4.03 6.41
C LEU A 56 -8.13 4.61 7.47
N GLU A 57 -8.23 5.90 7.79
CA GLU A 57 -7.40 6.54 8.83
C GLU A 57 -7.90 6.25 10.25
N GLU A 58 -9.06 5.61 10.39
CA GLU A 58 -9.66 5.23 11.68
C GLU A 58 -9.88 3.71 11.81
N THR A 59 -9.30 2.94 10.89
CA THR A 59 -9.45 1.48 10.87
C THR A 59 -8.16 0.79 10.49
N THR A 60 -7.98 -0.40 11.04
CA THR A 60 -6.87 -1.28 10.71
C THR A 60 -7.39 -2.57 10.07
N HIS A 61 -6.82 -2.93 8.91
CA HIS A 61 -6.95 -4.27 8.35
C HIS A 61 -5.87 -5.17 8.94
N ARG A 62 -6.23 -6.37 9.36
CA ARG A 62 -5.27 -7.37 9.80
C ARG A 62 -5.44 -8.65 9.00
N PHE A 63 -4.34 -9.11 8.42
CA PHE A 63 -4.31 -10.34 7.62
C PHE A 63 -3.43 -11.38 8.31
N THR A 64 -4.02 -12.53 8.64
CA THR A 64 -3.36 -13.62 9.36
C THR A 64 -3.42 -14.89 8.52
N PRO A 65 -2.32 -15.29 7.85
CA PRO A 65 -2.23 -16.59 7.20
C PRO A 65 -2.44 -17.73 8.21
N THR A 66 -3.13 -18.79 7.79
CA THR A 66 -3.25 -20.04 8.57
C THR A 66 -2.83 -21.24 7.71
N PRO A 67 -2.53 -22.41 8.31
CA PRO A 67 -2.15 -23.60 7.54
C PRO A 67 -3.20 -24.09 6.53
N THR A 68 -4.46 -23.66 6.68
CA THR A 68 -5.60 -24.11 5.83
C THR A 68 -6.31 -22.93 5.17
N GLY A 69 -5.67 -21.76 5.10
CA GLY A 69 -6.26 -20.54 4.50
C GLY A 69 -5.80 -19.29 5.22
N GLY A 70 -6.73 -18.51 5.78
CA GLY A 70 -6.40 -17.23 6.40
C GLY A 70 -7.56 -16.56 7.12
N VAL A 71 -7.23 -15.57 7.96
CA VAL A 71 -8.19 -14.71 8.65
C VAL A 71 -7.92 -13.26 8.27
N GLN A 72 -8.98 -12.54 7.92
CA GLN A 72 -8.97 -11.09 7.73
C GLN A 72 -9.84 -10.46 8.81
N ASP A 73 -9.23 -9.65 9.67
CA ASP A 73 -9.97 -8.76 10.55
C ASP A 73 -9.96 -7.35 9.95
N VAL A 74 -11.06 -6.63 10.12
CA VAL A 74 -11.08 -5.17 9.97
C VAL A 74 -11.68 -4.60 11.24
N VAL A 75 -10.95 -3.69 11.89
CA VAL A 75 -11.32 -3.15 13.20
C VAL A 75 -11.23 -1.64 13.23
N ALA A 76 -12.09 -1.01 14.03
CA ALA A 76 -12.01 0.41 14.33
C ALA A 76 -10.92 0.67 15.38
N ASP A 77 -10.09 1.68 15.15
CA ASP A 77 -8.94 1.97 16.03
C ASP A 77 -9.38 2.58 17.37
N ARG A 78 -10.49 3.33 17.36
CA ARG A 78 -11.08 3.92 18.56
C ARG A 78 -12.12 2.97 19.18
N PRO A 79 -11.93 2.54 20.44
CA PRO A 79 -12.93 1.74 21.15
C PRO A 79 -14.30 2.43 21.18
N GLY A 80 -15.34 1.71 20.76
CA GLY A 80 -16.71 2.21 20.78
C GLY A 80 -17.06 3.17 19.64
N ASP A 81 -16.24 3.29 18.59
CA ASP A 81 -16.66 4.00 17.37
C ASP A 81 -17.74 3.20 16.60
N THR A 82 -18.98 3.33 17.07
CA THR A 82 -20.13 2.62 16.52
C THR A 82 -20.33 2.88 15.02
N LYS A 83 -19.96 4.06 14.52
CA LYS A 83 -20.09 4.38 13.10
C LYS A 83 -19.13 3.53 12.27
N GLN A 84 -17.84 3.54 12.61
CA GLN A 84 -16.84 2.75 11.89
C GLN A 84 -17.12 1.25 12.02
N ILE A 85 -17.47 0.79 13.23
CA ILE A 85 -17.81 -0.62 13.49
C ILE A 85 -18.99 -1.09 12.62
N ASP A 86 -20.07 -0.31 12.54
CA ASP A 86 -21.24 -0.69 11.75
C ASP A 86 -20.94 -0.70 10.24
N LEU A 87 -20.13 0.25 9.76
CA LEU A 87 -19.69 0.31 8.36
C LEU A 87 -18.80 -0.89 7.99
N ILE A 88 -17.86 -1.25 8.86
CA ILE A 88 -17.00 -2.43 8.73
C ILE A 88 -17.85 -3.70 8.62
N ARG A 89 -18.74 -3.92 9.60
CA ARG A 89 -19.60 -5.12 9.63
C ARG A 89 -20.48 -5.23 8.39
N ALA A 90 -21.08 -4.11 7.96
CA ALA A 90 -21.89 -4.08 6.75
C ALA A 90 -21.07 -4.41 5.50
N HIS A 91 -19.85 -3.86 5.39
CA HIS A 91 -18.96 -4.13 4.28
C HIS A 91 -18.49 -5.58 4.25
N LEU A 92 -17.94 -6.12 5.34
CA LEU A 92 -17.42 -7.49 5.38
C LEU A 92 -18.53 -8.53 5.18
N ARG A 93 -19.76 -8.26 5.66
CA ARG A 93 -20.90 -9.16 5.37
C ARG A 93 -21.24 -9.20 3.88
N LYS A 94 -21.13 -8.07 3.18
CA LYS A 94 -21.31 -7.99 1.72
C LYS A 94 -20.19 -8.74 1.01
N GLU A 95 -18.92 -8.51 1.38
CA GLU A 95 -17.76 -9.19 0.81
C GLU A 95 -17.85 -10.70 0.99
N ALA A 96 -18.17 -11.19 2.20
CA ALA A 96 -18.39 -12.61 2.45
C ALA A 96 -19.42 -13.22 1.49
N ALA A 97 -20.55 -12.55 1.28
CA ALA A 97 -21.57 -13.02 0.36
C ALA A 97 -21.08 -13.02 -1.09
N ALA A 98 -20.29 -12.03 -1.50
CA ALA A 98 -19.73 -11.93 -2.85
C ALA A 98 -18.67 -13.02 -3.10
N PHE A 99 -17.72 -13.19 -2.19
CA PHE A 99 -16.64 -14.18 -2.31
C PHE A 99 -17.16 -15.62 -2.34
N ASN A 100 -18.20 -15.94 -1.55
CA ASN A 100 -18.89 -17.24 -1.63
C ASN A 100 -19.55 -17.54 -3.00
N ARG A 101 -19.59 -16.56 -3.91
CA ARG A 101 -20.10 -16.71 -5.28
C ARG A 101 -19.03 -16.41 -6.34
N GLY A 102 -17.76 -16.32 -5.94
CA GLY A 102 -16.63 -16.02 -6.82
C GLY A 102 -16.54 -14.56 -7.26
N ASP A 103 -17.32 -13.66 -6.64
CA ASP A 103 -17.32 -12.25 -6.99
C ASP A 103 -16.30 -11.49 -6.14
N PHE A 104 -15.10 -11.30 -6.69
CA PHE A 104 -14.03 -10.49 -6.11
C PHE A 104 -13.86 -9.14 -6.82
N ALA A 105 -14.95 -8.57 -7.37
CA ALA A 105 -14.89 -7.32 -8.12
C ALA A 105 -14.49 -6.10 -7.26
N ASP A 106 -14.82 -6.10 -5.97
CA ASP A 106 -14.45 -5.02 -5.04
C ASP A 106 -12.93 -4.98 -4.79
N PRO A 107 -12.26 -6.10 -4.43
CA PRO A 107 -10.80 -6.17 -4.40
C PRO A 107 -10.14 -5.77 -5.73
N ALA A 108 -10.64 -6.30 -6.86
CA ALA A 108 -10.10 -5.97 -8.19
C ALA A 108 -10.19 -4.45 -8.51
N ARG A 109 -11.26 -3.79 -8.07
CA ARG A 109 -11.47 -2.35 -8.28
C ARG A 109 -10.50 -1.50 -7.45
N ILE A 110 -10.11 -1.96 -6.26
CA ILE A 110 -9.15 -1.26 -5.41
C ILE A 110 -7.71 -1.52 -5.90
N HIS A 111 -7.35 -2.80 -5.98
CA HIS A 111 -5.96 -3.26 -6.11
C HIS A 111 -5.51 -3.53 -7.54
N GLY A 112 -6.45 -3.61 -8.47
CA GLY A 112 -6.22 -4.03 -9.86
C GLY A 112 -6.51 -5.52 -10.06
N ALA A 113 -6.84 -5.89 -11.29
CA ALA A 113 -7.17 -7.27 -11.65
C ALA A 113 -5.95 -8.23 -11.57
N ASP A 114 -4.74 -7.68 -11.69
CA ASP A 114 -3.48 -8.44 -11.65
C ASP A 114 -2.92 -8.58 -10.22
N MET A 115 -3.74 -8.39 -9.19
CA MET A 115 -3.30 -8.58 -7.81
C MET A 115 -2.89 -10.04 -7.58
N PRO A 116 -1.73 -10.31 -6.96
CA PRO A 116 -1.30 -11.67 -6.66
C PRO A 116 -2.39 -12.49 -5.94
N GLY A 117 -2.57 -13.74 -6.37
CA GLY A 117 -3.58 -14.68 -5.86
C GLY A 117 -5.02 -14.42 -6.33
N LEU A 118 -5.37 -13.22 -6.79
CA LEU A 118 -6.77 -12.86 -7.06
C LEU A 118 -7.43 -13.73 -8.14
N ALA A 119 -6.70 -14.06 -9.21
CA ALA A 119 -7.23 -14.88 -10.30
C ALA A 119 -7.49 -16.32 -9.82
N GLU A 120 -6.56 -16.88 -9.06
CA GLU A 120 -6.68 -18.22 -8.48
C GLU A 120 -7.83 -18.31 -7.48
N LEU A 121 -8.04 -17.27 -6.66
CA LEU A 121 -9.17 -17.18 -5.73
C LEU A 121 -10.51 -17.07 -6.45
N GLN A 122 -10.58 -16.31 -7.54
CA GLN A 122 -11.78 -16.22 -8.39
C GLN A 122 -12.12 -17.57 -9.04
N ASP A 123 -11.12 -18.25 -9.60
CA ASP A 123 -11.31 -19.54 -10.28
C ASP A 123 -11.61 -20.68 -9.31
N GLY A 124 -11.05 -20.63 -8.08
CA GLY A 124 -11.19 -21.66 -7.06
C GLY A 124 -12.24 -21.39 -5.99
N TYR A 125 -13.08 -20.37 -6.14
CA TYR A 125 -13.98 -19.89 -5.07
C TYR A 125 -14.89 -20.98 -4.48
N ASP A 126 -15.32 -21.94 -5.29
CA ASP A 126 -16.22 -23.03 -4.89
C ASP A 126 -15.56 -24.05 -3.95
N ARG A 127 -14.24 -23.98 -3.80
CA ARG A 127 -13.41 -24.79 -2.90
C ARG A 127 -12.91 -24.01 -1.68
N ILE A 128 -13.34 -22.77 -1.51
CA ILE A 128 -12.98 -21.91 -0.38
C ILE A 128 -14.24 -21.63 0.44
N GLU A 129 -14.27 -22.06 1.70
CA GLU A 129 -15.29 -21.62 2.63
C GLU A 129 -14.92 -20.21 3.13
N VAL A 130 -15.84 -19.25 2.95
CA VAL A 130 -15.69 -17.89 3.49
C VAL A 130 -16.75 -17.65 4.55
N ARG A 131 -16.32 -17.50 5.82
CA ARG A 131 -17.20 -17.29 6.97
C ARG A 131 -17.06 -15.88 7.51
N TYR A 132 -18.19 -15.25 7.78
CA TYR A 132 -18.27 -13.92 8.41
C TYR A 132 -18.60 -14.05 9.89
N GLU A 133 -17.95 -13.24 10.74
CA GLU A 133 -18.25 -13.12 12.16
C GLU A 133 -18.23 -11.65 12.63
N ASP A 134 -19.20 -11.26 13.46
CA ASP A 134 -19.20 -9.96 14.12
C ASP A 134 -18.13 -9.92 15.22
N ARG A 135 -17.36 -8.84 15.30
CA ARG A 135 -16.49 -8.54 16.45
C ARG A 135 -17.01 -7.32 17.21
N SER A 136 -16.65 -7.16 18.48
CA SER A 136 -17.03 -5.96 19.24
C SER A 136 -16.48 -4.65 18.66
N ASP A 137 -15.34 -4.73 17.96
CA ASP A 137 -14.57 -3.63 17.37
C ASP A 137 -14.62 -3.60 15.83
N GLY A 138 -15.37 -4.49 15.18
CA GLY A 138 -15.39 -4.62 13.73
C GLY A 138 -15.99 -5.95 13.26
N ALA A 139 -15.31 -6.63 12.34
CA ALA A 139 -15.71 -7.94 11.84
C ALA A 139 -14.51 -8.79 11.36
N THR A 140 -14.75 -10.09 11.22
CA THR A 140 -13.78 -11.08 10.74
C THR A 140 -14.32 -11.80 9.51
N LEU A 141 -13.46 -12.03 8.52
CA LEU A 141 -13.63 -13.04 7.48
C LEU A 141 -12.61 -14.16 7.68
N THR A 142 -13.09 -15.40 7.75
CA THR A 142 -12.26 -16.60 7.80
C THR A 142 -12.37 -17.34 6.47
N TYR A 143 -11.24 -17.60 5.85
CA TYR A 143 -11.10 -18.34 4.60
C TYR A 143 -10.51 -19.72 4.91
N THR A 144 -11.16 -20.79 4.45
CA THR A 144 -10.70 -22.17 4.70
C THR A 144 -10.81 -23.03 3.46
N THR A 145 -9.78 -23.79 3.15
CA THR A 145 -9.74 -24.72 2.03
C THR A 145 -8.78 -25.88 2.32
N GLU A 146 -9.01 -27.02 1.65
CA GLU A 146 -8.11 -28.18 1.66
C GLU A 146 -7.15 -28.18 0.46
N ASP A 147 -7.35 -27.27 -0.52
CA ASP A 147 -6.48 -27.13 -1.68
C ASP A 147 -5.27 -26.26 -1.34
N SER A 148 -4.08 -26.86 -1.29
CA SER A 148 -2.84 -26.15 -0.96
C SER A 148 -2.52 -25.01 -1.92
N ALA A 149 -2.89 -25.11 -3.20
CA ALA A 149 -2.65 -24.03 -4.16
C ALA A 149 -3.54 -22.81 -3.86
N LEU A 150 -4.75 -23.01 -3.35
CA LEU A 150 -5.63 -21.92 -2.91
C LEU A 150 -5.21 -21.34 -1.56
N VAL A 151 -4.58 -22.13 -0.69
CA VAL A 151 -3.91 -21.61 0.51
C VAL A 151 -2.78 -20.66 0.13
N ASP A 152 -1.91 -21.08 -0.80
CA ASP A 152 -0.82 -20.23 -1.29
C ASP A 152 -1.36 -18.94 -1.94
N ALA A 153 -2.42 -19.04 -2.75
CA ALA A 153 -3.07 -17.88 -3.35
C ALA A 153 -3.67 -16.91 -2.31
N LEU A 154 -4.28 -17.42 -1.23
CA LEU A 154 -4.77 -16.59 -0.13
C LEU A 154 -3.62 -15.84 0.55
N HIS A 155 -2.46 -16.48 0.72
CA HIS A 155 -1.30 -15.87 1.36
C HIS A 155 -0.68 -14.78 0.48
N ASP A 156 -0.53 -15.05 -0.82
CA ASP A 156 -0.08 -14.06 -1.79
C ASP A 156 -1.02 -12.85 -1.85
N TRP A 157 -2.34 -13.09 -1.82
CA TRP A 157 -3.35 -12.05 -1.81
C TRP A 157 -3.33 -11.20 -0.52
N PHE A 158 -3.09 -11.83 0.62
CA PHE A 158 -2.92 -11.13 1.90
C PHE A 158 -1.66 -10.27 1.93
N GLU A 159 -0.53 -10.83 1.50
CA GLU A 159 0.75 -10.09 1.45
C GLU A 159 0.66 -8.88 0.51
N ALA A 160 0.03 -9.05 -0.65
CA ALA A 160 -0.21 -7.94 -1.58
C ALA A 160 -1.06 -6.83 -0.95
N GLN A 161 -2.10 -7.19 -0.18
CA GLN A 161 -2.93 -6.22 0.52
C GLN A 161 -2.18 -5.49 1.65
N LEU A 162 -1.29 -6.17 2.38
CA LEU A 162 -0.42 -5.54 3.38
C LEU A 162 0.43 -4.43 2.74
N GLY A 163 1.04 -4.70 1.58
CA GLY A 163 1.79 -3.70 0.82
C GLY A 163 0.92 -2.53 0.34
N ASP A 164 -0.29 -2.84 -0.16
CA ASP A 164 -1.20 -1.87 -0.79
C ASP A 164 -1.86 -0.91 0.19
N HIS A 165 -2.22 -1.40 1.38
CA HIS A 165 -2.85 -0.59 2.43
C HIS A 165 -1.81 0.09 3.34
N GLY A 166 -0.56 -0.38 3.36
CA GLY A 166 0.53 0.28 4.09
C GLY A 166 0.21 0.44 5.57
N ALA A 167 0.23 1.66 6.09
CA ALA A 167 -0.01 1.93 7.50
C ALA A 167 -1.43 1.57 8.00
N HIS A 168 -2.38 1.34 7.09
CA HIS A 168 -3.75 0.91 7.42
C HIS A 168 -3.91 -0.62 7.46
N ALA A 169 -2.82 -1.37 7.31
CA ALA A 169 -2.83 -2.81 7.40
C ALA A 169 -1.63 -3.38 8.16
N GLU A 170 -1.84 -4.50 8.85
CA GLU A 170 -0.81 -5.21 9.60
C GLU A 170 -0.95 -6.73 9.45
N SER A 171 0.17 -7.43 9.60
CA SER A 171 0.14 -8.89 9.71
C SER A 171 -0.39 -9.28 11.09
N GLY A 172 -1.32 -10.24 11.15
CA GLY A 172 -1.73 -10.81 12.43
C GLY A 172 -0.67 -11.78 12.97
N HIS A 173 -0.47 -11.76 14.29
CA HIS A 173 0.46 -12.61 15.03
C HIS A 173 -0.28 -13.70 15.81
#